data_AF-A0A1V5NI84-F1
#
_entry.id   AF-A0A1V5NI84-F1
#
_cell.length_a   1.000
_cell.length_b   1.000
_cell.length_c   1.000
_cell.angle_alpha   90.00
_cell.angle_beta   90.00
_cell.angle_gamma   90.00
#
_symmetry.space_group_name_H-M   'P 1'
#
loop_
_entity.id
_entity.type
_entity.pdbx_description
1 polymer ?
#
loop_
_entity_poly.entity_id
_entity_poly.type
_entity_poly.pdbx_seq_one_letter_code
_entity_poly.pdbx_strand_id
1 'polypeptide(L)'
;MIHTGARAGVSGPRPSRGEPDVVDAAKREILKDRLSLSDVEAIDLLNRLKADAAKQLGIPPSTIEIDFEFYGRELDFTITANMQNLPPTRSTRS
;
A
#
# COMPACT_ATOMS: atom_id res chain seq x y z
N MET A 1 54.60 -0.39 -4.94
CA MET A 1 54.37 0.93 -4.31
C MET A 1 53.00 1.42 -4.77
N ILE A 2 52.22 2.01 -3.86
CA ILE A 2 50.74 2.06 -3.82
C ILE A 2 50.16 3.35 -4.45
N HIS A 3 48.86 3.29 -4.79
CA HIS A 3 47.79 4.32 -4.75
C HIS A 3 47.21 4.71 -6.13
N THR A 4 45.96 4.39 -6.49
CA THR A 4 44.61 4.76 -5.96
C THR A 4 43.97 5.81 -6.87
N GLY A 5 42.75 5.53 -7.32
CA GLY A 5 41.94 6.48 -8.09
C GLY A 5 40.57 5.90 -8.46
N ALA A 6 39.84 5.38 -7.47
CA ALA A 6 38.45 4.97 -7.64
C ALA A 6 37.59 6.21 -7.94
N ARG A 7 36.94 6.24 -9.10
CA ARG A 7 35.93 7.26 -9.42
C ARG A 7 34.56 6.70 -9.10
N ALA A 8 34.00 7.21 -8.01
CA ALA A 8 32.66 6.94 -7.52
C ALA A 8 31.63 7.22 -8.62
N GLY A 9 31.01 6.16 -9.13
CA GLY A 9 29.76 6.20 -9.88
C GLY A 9 28.62 6.05 -8.90
N VAL A 10 28.14 7.20 -8.41
CA VAL A 10 26.81 7.48 -7.83
C VAL A 10 25.98 6.26 -7.43
N SER A 11 26.00 5.98 -6.13
CA SER A 11 24.94 5.25 -5.42
C SER A 11 23.63 6.04 -5.58
N GLY A 12 22.86 5.73 -6.63
CA GLY A 12 21.41 5.92 -6.56
C GLY A 12 20.87 4.92 -5.53
N PRO A 13 19.99 5.31 -4.60
CA PRO A 13 19.30 4.34 -3.77
C PRO A 13 18.53 3.43 -4.74
N ARG A 14 18.96 2.18 -4.84
CA ARG A 14 18.15 1.11 -5.43
C ARG A 14 16.80 1.17 -4.73
N PRO A 15 15.66 1.14 -5.42
CA PRO A 15 14.38 0.99 -4.74
C PRO A 15 14.48 -0.30 -3.93
N SER A 16 14.51 -0.14 -2.60
CA SER A 16 14.53 -1.25 -1.66
C SER A 16 13.35 -2.13 -2.01
N ARG A 17 13.68 -3.36 -2.38
CA ARG A 17 12.77 -4.47 -2.62
C ARG A 17 11.72 -4.50 -1.52
N GLY A 18 10.50 -4.05 -1.85
CA GLY A 18 9.27 -4.21 -1.07
C GLY A 18 9.46 -4.14 0.42
N GLU A 19 9.73 -2.95 0.97
CA GLU A 19 9.31 -2.71 2.35
C GLU A 19 7.80 -2.97 2.36
N PRO A 20 7.29 -3.97 3.12
CA PRO A 20 5.86 -4.09 3.32
C PRO A 20 5.43 -2.76 3.91
N ASP A 21 4.63 -2.03 3.15
CA ASP A 21 4.29 -0.66 3.44
C ASP A 21 3.81 -0.60 4.90
N VAL A 22 4.56 0.13 5.74
CA VAL A 22 4.40 0.05 7.21
C VAL A 22 2.98 0.47 7.61
N VAL A 23 2.35 1.32 6.79
CA VAL A 23 0.96 1.71 6.90
C VAL A 23 0.04 0.52 6.62
N ASP A 24 0.33 -0.28 5.60
CA ASP A 24 -0.39 -1.51 5.26
C ASP A 24 -0.31 -2.56 6.39
N ALA A 25 0.83 -2.68 7.06
CA ALA A 25 0.97 -3.56 8.23
C ALA A 25 0.15 -3.08 9.44
N ALA A 26 0.20 -1.78 9.75
CA ALA A 26 -0.61 -1.20 10.83
C ALA A 26 -2.11 -1.34 10.54
N LYS A 27 -2.51 -1.13 9.28
CA LYS A 27 -3.87 -1.35 8.82
C LYS A 27 -4.32 -2.80 9.04
N ARG A 28 -3.51 -3.78 8.64
CA ARG A 28 -3.82 -5.20 8.86
C ARG A 28 -4.00 -5.54 10.35
N GLU A 29 -3.13 -5.03 11.22
CA GLU A 29 -3.24 -5.23 12.68
C GLU A 29 -4.58 -4.72 13.23
N ILE A 30 -5.02 -3.53 12.82
CA ILE A 30 -6.28 -2.96 13.28
C ILE A 30 -7.47 -3.79 12.80
N LEU A 31 -7.48 -4.26 11.55
CA LEU A 31 -8.56 -5.12 11.04
C LEU A 31 -8.62 -6.45 11.81
N LYS A 32 -7.47 -7.05 12.12
CA LYS A 32 -7.39 -8.29 12.93
C LYS A 32 -7.99 -8.11 14.31
N ASP A 33 -7.59 -7.05 15.03
CA ASP A 33 -8.08 -6.76 16.37
C ASP A 33 -9.59 -6.47 16.38
N ARG A 34 -10.06 -5.61 15.47
CA ARG A 34 -11.42 -5.06 15.53
C ARG A 34 -12.47 -5.96 14.91
N LEU A 35 -12.10 -6.76 13.91
CA LEU A 35 -13.00 -7.69 13.21
C LEU A 35 -12.76 -9.15 13.61
N SER A 36 -11.81 -9.42 14.51
CA SER A 36 -11.40 -10.79 14.90
C SER A 36 -10.98 -11.66 13.71
N LEU A 37 -10.33 -11.03 12.72
CA LEU A 37 -9.84 -11.71 11.52
C LEU A 37 -8.41 -12.22 11.74
N SER A 38 -8.06 -13.32 11.09
CA SER A 38 -6.65 -13.69 10.91
C SER A 38 -5.93 -12.75 9.93
N ASP A 39 -4.60 -12.78 9.93
CA ASP A 39 -3.79 -11.96 9.02
C ASP A 39 -4.12 -12.24 7.54
N VAL A 40 -4.34 -13.52 7.22
CA VAL A 40 -4.73 -13.97 5.88
C VAL A 40 -6.12 -13.45 5.51
N GLU A 41 -7.09 -13.53 6.43
CA GLU A 41 -8.45 -13.05 6.18
C GLU A 41 -8.51 -11.52 6.01
N ALA A 42 -7.71 -10.77 6.77
CA ALA A 42 -7.61 -9.32 6.60
C ALA A 42 -7.02 -8.94 5.23
N ILE A 43 -5.99 -9.66 4.78
CA ILE A 43 -5.39 -9.48 3.44
C ILE A 43 -6.40 -9.83 2.35
N ASP A 44 -7.10 -10.97 2.48
CA ASP A 44 -8.11 -11.40 1.52
C ASP A 44 -9.27 -10.41 1.41
N LEU A 45 -9.73 -9.86 2.54
CA LEU A 45 -10.78 -8.84 2.55
C LEU A 45 -10.35 -7.60 1.75
N LEU A 46 -9.17 -7.06 2.04
CA LEU A 46 -8.65 -5.86 1.35
C LEU A 46 -8.46 -6.12 -0.15
N ASN A 47 -7.91 -7.28 -0.52
CA ASN A 47 -7.72 -7.65 -1.92
C ASN A 47 -9.05 -7.81 -2.67
N ARG A 48 -10.07 -8.40 -2.04
CA ARG A 48 -11.42 -8.54 -2.63
C ARG A 48 -12.08 -7.18 -2.83
N LEU A 49 -12.10 -6.33 -1.80
CA LEU A 49 -12.64 -4.98 -1.90
C LEU A 49 -12.00 -4.19 -3.05
N LYS A 50 -10.67 -4.30 -3.18
CA LYS A 50 -9.90 -3.65 -4.24
C LYS A 50 -10.26 -4.18 -5.62
N ALA A 51 -10.36 -5.50 -5.77
CA ALA A 51 -10.71 -6.14 -7.04
C ALA A 51 -12.15 -5.84 -7.47
N ASP A 52 -13.11 -5.87 -6.54
CA ASP A 52 -14.51 -5.57 -6.82
C ASP A 52 -14.70 -4.10 -7.21
N ALA A 53 -14.08 -3.16 -6.49
CA ALA A 53 -14.13 -1.74 -6.85
C ALA A 53 -13.50 -1.48 -8.23
N ALA A 54 -12.34 -2.06 -8.49
CA ALA A 54 -11.66 -1.96 -9.79
C ALA A 54 -12.54 -2.48 -10.93
N LYS A 55 -13.19 -3.64 -10.72
CA LYS A 55 -14.08 -4.26 -11.70
C LYS A 55 -15.33 -3.40 -11.97
N GLN A 56 -15.93 -2.81 -10.93
CA GLN A 56 -17.09 -1.93 -11.08
C GLN A 56 -16.75 -0.65 -11.84
N LEU A 57 -15.55 -0.11 -11.63
CA LEU A 57 -15.08 1.12 -12.27
C LEU A 57 -14.42 0.88 -13.64
N GLY A 58 -14.15 -0.36 -14.02
CA GLY A 58 -13.49 -0.71 -15.28
C GLY A 58 -12.02 -0.26 -15.35
N ILE A 59 -11.33 -0.21 -14.21
CA ILE A 59 -9.94 0.25 -14.11
C ILE A 59 -9.02 -0.83 -13.50
N PRO A 60 -7.69 -0.74 -13.66
CA PRO A 60 -6.77 -1.70 -13.06
C PRO A 60 -6.80 -1.61 -11.53
N PRO A 61 -6.77 -2.73 -10.78
CA PRO A 61 -6.79 -2.68 -9.32
C PRO A 61 -5.58 -1.91 -8.76
N SER A 62 -4.44 -1.88 -9.44
CA SER A 62 -3.26 -1.11 -9.02
C SER A 62 -3.50 0.39 -8.86
N THR A 63 -4.61 0.93 -9.38
CA THR A 63 -4.97 2.36 -9.34
C THR A 63 -5.97 2.68 -8.22
N ILE A 64 -6.37 1.65 -7.47
CA ILE A 64 -7.25 1.74 -6.31
C ILE A 64 -6.42 1.78 -5.02
N GLU A 65 -6.72 2.76 -4.18
CA GLU A 65 -6.28 2.84 -2.79
C GLU A 65 -7.45 2.56 -1.86
N ILE A 66 -7.19 1.82 -0.78
CA ILE A 66 -8.15 1.57 0.29
C ILE A 66 -7.62 2.18 1.57
N ASP A 67 -8.43 3.04 2.14
CA ASP A 67 -8.28 3.53 3.49
C ASP A 67 -9.49 3.14 4.32
N PHE A 68 -9.34 3.17 5.64
CA PHE A 68 -10.45 2.88 6.53
C PHE A 68 -10.23 3.57 7.87
N GLU A 69 -11.35 3.97 8.46
CA GLU A 69 -11.38 4.62 9.77
C GLU A 69 -12.39 3.92 10.66
N PHE A 70 -12.07 3.82 11.96
CA PHE A 70 -12.96 3.24 12.96
C PHE A 70 -13.57 4.35 13.81
N TYR A 71 -14.89 4.44 13.82
CA TYR A 71 -15.63 5.33 14.70
C TYR A 71 -16.38 4.52 15.76
N GLY A 72 -15.71 4.26 16.88
CA GLY A 72 -16.27 3.45 17.96
C GLY A 72 -16.47 1.99 17.54
N ARG A 73 -17.69 1.65 17.08
CA ARG A 73 -18.05 0.31 16.57
C ARG A 73 -18.30 0.28 15.05
N GLU A 74 -18.25 1.43 14.42
CA GLU A 74 -18.43 1.57 12.98
C GLU A 74 -17.06 1.47 12.29
N LEU A 75 -17.06 0.88 11.11
CA LEU A 75 -15.91 0.76 10.23
C LEU A 75 -16.29 1.37 8.89
N ASP A 76 -15.66 2.49 8.58
CA ASP A 76 -15.82 3.17 7.30
C ASP A 76 -14.68 2.79 6.37
N PHE A 77 -15.04 2.41 5.14
CA PHE A 77 -14.08 2.16 4.08
C PHE A 77 -14.11 3.30 3.07
N THR A 78 -12.95 3.90 2.83
CA THR A 78 -12.77 4.89 1.76
C THR A 78 -12.00 4.24 0.63
N ILE A 79 -12.64 4.12 -0.53
CA ILE A 79 -12.03 3.60 -1.75
C ILE A 79 -11.74 4.77 -2.68
N THR A 80 -10.47 5.01 -2.96
CA THR A 80 -10.04 6.09 -3.86
C THR A 80 -9.53 5.49 -5.16
N ALA A 81 -10.09 5.94 -6.27
CA ALA A 81 -9.71 5.50 -7.61
C ALA A 81 -9.00 6.62 -8.37
N ASN A 82 -7.78 6.35 -8.84
CA ASN A 82 -7.14 7.25 -9.79
C ASN A 82 -7.71 7.02 -11.20
N MET A 83 -8.57 7.93 -11.67
CA MET A 83 -9.20 7.83 -12.99
C MET A 83 -8.24 8.06 -14.17
N GLN A 84 -7.01 8.52 -13.93
CA GLN A 84 -5.95 8.55 -14.95
C GLN A 84 -5.29 7.18 -15.12
N ASN A 85 -5.75 6.16 -14.40
CA ASN A 85 -5.20 4.81 -14.37
C ASN A 85 -3.72 4.75 -13.97
N LEU A 86 -3.25 5.75 -13.23
CA LEU A 86 -1.90 5.74 -12.69
C LEU A 86 -1.90 5.03 -11.33
N PRO A 87 -0.83 4.29 -11.00
CA PRO A 87 -0.67 3.78 -9.65
C PRO A 87 -0.60 4.98 -8.68
N PRO A 88 -1.07 4.81 -7.44
CA PRO A 88 -1.05 5.89 -6.46
C PRO A 88 0.36 6.42 -6.28
N THR A 89 0.52 7.73 -6.47
CA THR A 89 1.78 8.40 -6.23
C THR A 89 2.00 8.42 -4.73
N ARG A 90 2.94 7.61 -4.24
CA ARG A 90 3.38 7.60 -2.84
C ARG A 90 3.67 9.05 -2.43
N SER A 91 2.75 9.67 -1.71
CA SER A 91 2.92 11.04 -1.24
C SER A 91 3.93 10.99 -0.10
N THR A 92 5.20 11.22 -0.41
CA THR A 92 6.25 11.46 0.58
C THR A 92 5.97 12.82 1.20
N ARG A 93 5.06 12.86 2.18
CA ARG A 93 4.84 14.07 2.99
C ARG A 93 6.12 14.31 3.78
N SER A 94 6.88 15.31 3.34
CA SER A 94 8.07 15.85 4.04
C SER A 94 7.63 16.68 5.24
#